data_AF-A0A1S3S2A9-F1
#
_entry.id   AF-A0A1S3S2A9-F1
#
_cell.length_a   1.000
_cell.length_b   1.000
_cell.length_c   1.000
_cell.angle_alpha   90.00
_cell.angle_beta   90.00
_cell.angle_gamma   90.00
#
_symmetry.space_group_name_H-M   'P 1'
#
loop_
_entity.id
_entity.type
_entity.pdbx_description
1 polymer ?
#
loop_
_entity_poly.entity_id
_entity_poly.type
_entity_poly.pdbx_seq_one_letter_code
_entity_poly.pdbx_strand_id
1 'polypeptide(L)'
;MRSYNSTGAAWLLSHTRVVLRRFPFPPFIYDVFILAIQNQLPLLLVLSLTYTSLNIVRAVVQEKERKLKEYMRMMGLSNWLHWTAWFLMFFLFLSISMFFVTLLFCIKVSPIGAVLTYSDPTLVFVFLLVFAVATINFSFMISAFFSRANVAAAAGGFIYFLSYLPYLFLWPRYDLLSHAQKVSACLISNVAMAMGAQLLGMFEGKGTGIQWCNLFESVTVDDDFSLAHVLGLLLLDALLYGLVAWYVEAVFPGEYGVPLPCYFFLLPSYWCSSPRMAMVKEEEDVEKALKGEFIEEEPAGLVSGVKIKHLNKEFKVGNKTRQAVKDLTVNMFEGQITVLLGHNGAGKTTTLSMLTDRIENSDDANRTESIDRPVCFSGRAYINSYVSLCILQVCFSGRAYINSYVSLCILQVCFSGRAYINGYDICQDMALIRHSLGLCPQHDVLFDNLTVREHLLFYTQ
;
A
#
# COMPACT_ATOMS: atom_id res chain seq x y z
N MET A 1 -3.40 -66.99 11.07
CA MET A 1 -2.87 -68.22 11.69
C MET A 1 -3.46 -69.43 10.96
N ARG A 2 -2.64 -70.21 10.25
CA ARG A 2 -3.06 -71.47 9.61
C ARG A 2 -3.22 -72.53 10.70
N SER A 3 -4.41 -73.11 10.87
CA SER A 3 -4.64 -74.12 11.90
C SER A 3 -4.15 -75.50 11.43
N TYR A 4 -3.26 -76.09 12.21
CA TYR A 4 -3.03 -77.53 12.21
C TYR A 4 -3.90 -78.11 13.35
N ASN A 5 -4.72 -79.12 13.03
CA ASN A 5 -5.57 -79.90 13.93
C ASN A 5 -6.98 -79.32 14.24
N SER A 6 -7.97 -79.71 13.42
CA SER A 6 -9.37 -79.24 13.50
C SER A 6 -10.17 -79.82 14.67
N THR A 7 -9.80 -80.97 15.22
CA THR A 7 -10.56 -81.68 16.26
C THR A 7 -10.30 -81.13 17.66
N GLY A 8 -9.07 -80.72 17.98
CA GLY A 8 -8.74 -80.06 19.25
C GLY A 8 -9.28 -78.62 19.35
N ALA A 9 -9.29 -77.90 18.23
CA ALA A 9 -9.83 -76.54 18.17
C ALA A 9 -11.36 -76.50 18.35
N ALA A 10 -12.09 -77.50 17.83
CA ALA A 10 -13.55 -77.58 17.97
C ALA A 10 -13.99 -77.79 19.42
N TRP A 11 -13.27 -78.63 20.18
CA TRP A 11 -13.53 -78.82 21.61
C TRP A 11 -13.29 -77.53 22.41
N LEU A 12 -12.20 -76.82 22.11
CA LEU A 12 -11.85 -75.57 22.78
C LEU A 12 -12.86 -74.45 22.47
N LEU A 13 -13.29 -74.32 21.20
CA LEU A 13 -14.30 -73.35 20.78
C LEU A 13 -15.69 -73.63 21.39
N SER A 14 -16.05 -74.91 21.59
CA SER A 14 -17.33 -75.29 22.21
C SER A 14 -17.43 -74.94 23.70
N HIS A 15 -16.28 -74.83 24.40
CA HIS A 15 -16.20 -74.47 25.82
C HIS A 15 -15.81 -73.00 26.06
N THR A 16 -15.35 -72.27 25.04
CA THR A 16 -15.07 -70.84 25.16
C THR A 16 -16.35 -70.01 25.02
N ARG A 17 -16.79 -69.42 26.12
CA ARG A 17 -17.87 -68.42 26.12
C ARG A 17 -17.31 -67.06 25.69
N VAL A 18 -17.43 -66.73 24.41
CA VAL A 18 -17.06 -65.40 23.90
C VAL A 18 -18.11 -64.39 24.33
N VAL A 19 -17.76 -63.52 25.28
CA VAL A 19 -18.62 -62.43 25.73
C VAL A 19 -18.19 -61.15 25.02
N LEU A 20 -18.96 -60.73 24.04
CA LEU A 20 -18.82 -59.40 23.44
C LEU A 20 -19.49 -58.37 24.35
N ARG A 21 -18.69 -57.47 24.92
CA ARG A 21 -19.19 -56.24 25.54
C ARG A 21 -18.67 -55.06 24.72
N ARG A 22 -19.55 -54.10 24.46
CA ARG A 22 -19.11 -52.80 23.94
C ARG A 22 -18.30 -52.11 25.03
N PHE A 23 -17.15 -51.55 24.67
CA PHE A 23 -16.43 -50.68 25.59
C PHE A 23 -17.33 -49.50 25.98
N PRO A 24 -17.41 -49.15 27.28
CA PRO A 24 -18.15 -47.97 27.70
C PRO A 24 -17.48 -46.74 27.08
N PHE A 25 -18.27 -45.94 26.37
CA PHE A 25 -17.81 -44.67 25.83
C PHE A 25 -17.87 -43.63 26.96
N PRO A 26 -16.88 -42.73 27.09
CA PRO A 26 -16.93 -41.66 28.09
C PRO A 26 -18.19 -40.79 27.89
N PRO A 27 -18.67 -40.11 28.94
CA PRO A 27 -19.79 -39.18 28.80
C PRO A 27 -19.41 -38.09 27.79
N PHE A 28 -20.24 -37.91 26.76
CA PHE A 28 -20.07 -36.89 25.73
C PHE A 28 -21.34 -36.06 25.60
N ILE A 29 -21.18 -34.77 25.32
CA ILE A 29 -22.28 -33.87 25.01
C ILE A 29 -22.37 -33.79 23.49
N TYR A 30 -23.49 -34.23 22.93
CA TYR A 30 -23.74 -34.14 21.49
C TYR A 30 -24.47 -32.84 21.19
N ASP A 31 -23.71 -31.80 20.85
CA ASP A 31 -24.26 -30.53 20.41
C ASP A 31 -23.93 -30.30 18.93
N VAL A 32 -24.96 -30.40 18.08
CA VAL A 32 -24.85 -30.14 16.63
C VAL A 32 -24.47 -28.70 16.35
N PHE A 33 -24.78 -27.78 17.26
CA PHE A 33 -24.43 -26.37 17.13
C PHE A 33 -22.92 -26.15 17.17
N ILE A 34 -22.19 -26.87 18.02
CA ILE A 34 -20.73 -26.79 18.10
C ILE A 34 -20.08 -27.25 16.79
N LEU A 35 -20.59 -28.34 16.20
CA LEU A 35 -20.13 -28.82 14.90
C LEU A 35 -20.45 -27.81 13.78
N ALA A 36 -21.60 -27.13 13.86
CA ALA A 36 -21.95 -26.05 12.95
C ALA A 36 -21.02 -24.84 13.11
N ILE A 37 -20.67 -24.44 14.34
CA ILE A 37 -19.70 -23.37 14.64
C ILE A 37 -18.35 -23.69 14.00
N GLN A 38 -17.82 -24.89 14.23
CA GLN A 38 -16.51 -25.29 13.71
C GLN A 38 -16.41 -25.19 12.17
N ASN A 39 -17.50 -25.52 11.45
CA ASN A 39 -17.52 -25.49 9.99
C ASN A 39 -17.91 -24.13 9.40
N GLN A 40 -18.86 -23.41 10.02
CA GLN A 40 -19.48 -22.22 9.44
C GLN A 40 -18.87 -20.90 9.93
N LEU A 41 -18.29 -20.87 11.14
CA LEU A 41 -17.67 -19.66 11.70
C LEU A 41 -16.51 -19.14 10.83
N PRO A 42 -15.59 -19.98 10.33
CA PRO A 42 -14.55 -19.53 9.41
C PRO A 42 -15.10 -18.84 8.15
N LEU A 43 -16.10 -19.46 7.52
CA LEU A 43 -16.70 -18.94 6.29
C LEU A 43 -17.40 -17.60 6.54
N LEU A 44 -18.14 -17.49 7.65
CA LEU A 44 -18.85 -16.27 8.03
C LEU A 44 -17.88 -15.10 8.25
N LEU A 45 -16.78 -15.33 8.99
CA LEU A 45 -15.77 -14.29 9.24
C LEU A 45 -15.12 -13.81 7.93
N VAL A 46 -14.69 -14.72 7.06
CA VAL A 46 -14.07 -14.36 5.78
C VAL A 46 -15.05 -13.59 4.88
N LEU A 47 -16.30 -14.04 4.77
CA LEU A 47 -17.31 -13.36 3.95
C LEU A 47 -17.61 -11.94 4.46
N SER A 48 -17.75 -11.78 5.78
CA SER A 48 -18.00 -10.45 6.38
C SER A 48 -16.86 -9.46 6.07
N LEU A 49 -15.61 -9.93 6.12
CA LEU A 49 -14.43 -9.09 5.91
C LEU A 49 -14.05 -8.88 4.45
N THR A 50 -14.61 -9.68 3.54
CA THR A 50 -14.43 -9.50 2.09
C THR A 50 -14.88 -8.10 1.65
N TYR A 51 -16.02 -7.62 2.16
CA TYR A 51 -16.51 -6.26 1.88
C TYR A 51 -15.55 -5.17 2.36
N THR A 52 -14.92 -5.38 3.53
CA THR A 52 -13.95 -4.42 4.07
C THR A 52 -12.66 -4.40 3.27
N SER A 53 -12.13 -5.57 2.89
CA SER A 53 -10.93 -5.68 2.06
C SER A 53 -11.13 -5.00 0.69
N LEU A 54 -12.29 -5.22 0.07
CA LEU A 54 -12.69 -4.54 -1.17
C LEU A 54 -12.61 -3.01 -1.06
N ASN A 55 -13.17 -2.45 0.01
CA ASN A 55 -13.19 -1.01 0.22
C ASN A 55 -11.79 -0.45 0.52
N ILE A 56 -10.95 -1.18 1.26
CA ILE A 56 -9.56 -0.79 1.54
C ILE A 56 -8.77 -0.71 0.23
N VAL A 57 -8.83 -1.77 -0.60
CA VAL A 57 -8.15 -1.79 -1.91
C VAL A 57 -8.65 -0.64 -2.78
N ARG A 58 -9.97 -0.44 -2.86
CA ARG A 58 -10.57 0.63 -3.65
C ARG A 58 -10.10 2.01 -3.20
N ALA A 59 -10.14 2.30 -1.91
CA ALA A 59 -9.78 3.61 -1.36
C ALA A 59 -8.32 3.96 -1.64
N VAL A 60 -7.39 3.02 -1.39
CA VAL A 60 -5.96 3.22 -1.65
C VAL A 60 -5.68 3.41 -3.14
N VAL A 61 -6.29 2.60 -4.01
CA VAL A 61 -6.08 2.74 -5.47
C VAL A 61 -6.78 3.98 -6.03
N GLN A 62 -7.92 4.40 -5.47
CA GLN A 62 -8.60 5.63 -5.86
C GLN A 62 -7.76 6.86 -5.54
N GLU A 63 -7.05 6.87 -4.41
CA GLU A 63 -6.10 7.92 -4.10
C GLU A 63 -4.91 7.94 -5.06
N LYS A 64 -4.37 6.76 -5.41
CA LYS A 64 -3.33 6.61 -6.43
C LYS A 64 -3.80 7.11 -7.81
N GLU A 65 -5.02 6.76 -8.21
CA GLU A 65 -5.63 7.16 -9.49
C GLU A 65 -5.78 8.69 -9.58
N ARG A 66 -6.07 9.35 -8.45
CA ARG A 66 -6.18 10.82 -8.35
C ARG A 66 -4.84 11.54 -8.13
N LYS A 67 -3.74 10.80 -8.00
CA LYS A 67 -2.38 11.33 -7.77
C LYS A 67 -2.24 12.18 -6.49
N LEU A 68 -3.15 12.03 -5.53
CA LEU A 68 -3.13 12.80 -4.28
C LEU A 68 -1.85 12.51 -3.48
N LYS A 69 -1.37 11.27 -3.52
CA LYS A 69 -0.12 10.84 -2.89
C LYS A 69 1.12 11.55 -3.45
N GLU A 70 1.22 11.67 -4.78
CA GLU A 70 2.34 12.36 -5.43
C GLU A 70 2.31 13.85 -5.12
N TYR A 71 1.11 14.42 -5.07
CA TYR A 71 0.90 15.80 -4.69
C TYR A 71 1.34 16.09 -3.25
N MET A 72 0.94 15.26 -2.29
CA MET A 72 1.40 15.41 -0.90
C MET A 72 2.92 15.22 -0.76
N ARG A 73 3.53 14.37 -1.59
CA ARG A 73 4.99 14.25 -1.65
C ARG A 73 5.66 15.53 -2.19
N MET A 74 5.02 16.26 -3.12
CA MET A 74 5.50 17.57 -3.57
C MET A 74 5.45 18.62 -2.45
N MET A 75 4.49 18.51 -1.54
CA MET A 75 4.41 19.33 -0.32
C MET A 75 5.47 19.00 0.74
N GLY A 76 6.30 17.96 0.51
CA GLY A 76 7.37 17.57 1.43
C GLY A 76 7.01 16.44 2.39
N LEU A 77 5.82 15.83 2.26
CA LEU A 77 5.47 14.67 3.08
C LEU A 77 6.25 13.42 2.65
N SER A 78 6.69 12.64 3.64
CA SER A 78 7.40 11.39 3.42
C SER A 78 6.43 10.26 3.02
N ASN A 79 6.90 9.33 2.17
CA ASN A 79 6.08 8.22 1.68
C ASN A 79 5.57 7.31 2.83
N TRP A 80 6.41 7.10 3.84
CA TRP A 80 6.10 6.23 4.98
C TRP A 80 4.93 6.77 5.80
N LEU A 81 4.82 8.10 5.91
CA LEU A 81 3.74 8.75 6.65
C LEU A 81 2.37 8.45 6.02
N HIS A 82 2.27 8.46 4.69
CA HIS A 82 1.03 8.12 3.99
C HIS A 82 0.55 6.69 4.29
N TRP A 83 1.46 5.72 4.25
CA TRP A 83 1.12 4.33 4.57
C TRP A 83 0.68 4.15 6.02
N THR A 84 1.39 4.80 6.95
CA THR A 84 1.01 4.75 8.37
C THR A 84 -0.34 5.41 8.63
N ALA A 85 -0.67 6.50 7.94
CA ALA A 85 -1.96 7.17 8.06
C ALA A 85 -3.11 6.28 7.59
N TRP A 86 -2.98 5.65 6.41
CA TRP A 86 -3.97 4.68 5.92
C TRP A 86 -4.10 3.47 6.83
N PHE A 87 -2.97 2.90 7.26
CA PHE A 87 -2.97 1.77 8.18
C PHE A 87 -3.73 2.12 9.47
N LEU A 88 -3.40 3.25 10.08
CA LEU A 88 -4.03 3.71 11.31
C LEU A 88 -5.53 3.96 11.14
N MET A 89 -5.93 4.65 10.06
CA MET A 89 -7.34 4.94 9.78
C MET A 89 -8.17 3.65 9.66
N PHE A 90 -7.70 2.68 8.86
CA PHE A 90 -8.41 1.41 8.70
C PHE A 90 -8.34 0.53 9.93
N PHE A 91 -7.21 0.52 10.64
CA PHE A 91 -7.06 -0.23 11.88
C PHE A 91 -8.04 0.26 12.95
N LEU A 92 -8.18 1.58 13.13
CA LEU A 92 -9.15 2.14 14.07
C LEU A 92 -10.59 1.75 13.69
N PHE A 93 -10.96 1.92 12.41
CA PHE A 93 -12.30 1.54 11.95
C PHE A 93 -12.60 0.05 12.14
N LEU A 94 -11.66 -0.83 11.78
CA LEU A 94 -11.83 -2.27 11.92
C LEU A 94 -11.77 -2.74 13.38
N SER A 95 -10.99 -2.08 14.24
CA SER A 95 -10.95 -2.42 15.67
C SER A 95 -12.32 -2.24 16.34
N ILE A 96 -13.04 -1.18 15.98
CA ILE A 96 -14.41 -0.93 16.44
C ILE A 96 -15.34 -2.04 15.94
N SER A 97 -15.24 -2.42 14.67
CA SER A 97 -16.02 -3.52 14.10
C SER A 97 -15.74 -4.86 14.80
N MET A 98 -14.46 -5.19 15.04
CA MET A 98 -14.07 -6.43 15.74
C MET A 98 -14.53 -6.46 17.19
N PHE A 99 -14.58 -5.31 17.85
CA PHE A 99 -15.13 -5.21 19.21
C PHE A 99 -16.62 -5.62 19.23
N PHE A 100 -17.42 -5.11 18.30
CA PHE A 100 -18.84 -5.50 18.19
C PHE A 100 -19.03 -6.97 17.80
N VAL A 101 -18.21 -7.51 16.89
CA VAL A 101 -18.26 -8.94 16.52
C VAL A 101 -17.93 -9.82 17.72
N THR A 102 -16.90 -9.47 18.49
CA THR A 102 -16.54 -10.22 19.71
C THR A 102 -17.65 -10.15 20.75
N LEU A 103 -18.24 -8.97 20.92
CA LEU A 103 -19.37 -8.77 21.82
C LEU A 103 -20.57 -9.64 21.42
N LEU A 104 -20.87 -9.75 20.12
CA LEU A 104 -21.94 -10.61 19.62
C LEU A 104 -21.67 -12.10 19.86
N PHE A 105 -20.42 -12.55 19.75
CA PHE A 105 -20.07 -13.96 19.99
C PHE A 105 -20.06 -14.35 21.47
N CYS A 106 -19.63 -13.45 22.35
CA CYS A 106 -19.38 -13.75 23.75
C CYS A 106 -20.56 -13.38 24.68
N ILE A 107 -21.42 -12.44 24.30
CA ILE A 107 -22.59 -12.09 25.11
C ILE A 107 -23.69 -13.14 24.95
N LYS A 108 -24.31 -13.50 26.08
CA LYS A 108 -25.50 -14.36 26.13
C LYS A 108 -26.71 -13.60 25.60
N VAL A 109 -27.01 -13.78 24.30
CA VAL A 109 -28.19 -13.17 23.66
C VAL A 109 -29.45 -14.02 23.86
N SER A 110 -29.31 -15.32 24.09
CA SER A 110 -30.43 -16.28 24.23
C SER A 110 -30.35 -17.02 25.58
N PRO A 111 -31.48 -17.47 26.15
CA PRO A 111 -31.49 -18.35 27.33
C PRO A 111 -30.71 -19.66 27.14
N ILE A 112 -30.36 -20.01 25.89
CA ILE A 112 -29.61 -21.22 25.52
C ILE A 112 -28.09 -21.05 25.71
N GLY A 113 -27.59 -19.82 25.91
CA GLY A 113 -26.16 -19.53 26.12
C GLY A 113 -25.59 -18.51 25.14
N ALA A 114 -24.27 -18.28 25.22
CA ALA A 114 -23.52 -17.48 24.24
C ALA A 114 -23.02 -18.40 23.12
N VAL A 115 -22.67 -17.83 21.95
CA VAL A 115 -22.09 -18.62 20.85
C VAL A 115 -20.77 -19.27 21.29
N LEU A 116 -19.97 -18.51 22.05
CA LEU A 116 -18.80 -18.99 22.76
C LEU A 116 -19.05 -18.78 24.25
N THR A 117 -19.39 -19.85 24.95
CA THR A 117 -19.79 -19.82 26.36
C THR A 117 -18.59 -19.97 27.30
N TYR A 118 -17.56 -20.75 26.92
CA TYR A 118 -16.41 -21.07 27.76
C TYR A 118 -15.15 -20.24 27.45
N SER A 119 -15.08 -19.68 26.24
CA SER A 119 -13.92 -18.94 25.76
C SER A 119 -13.80 -17.52 26.35
N ASP A 120 -12.57 -17.07 26.62
CA ASP A 120 -12.31 -15.73 27.15
C ASP A 120 -12.51 -14.65 26.06
N PRO A 121 -13.40 -13.66 26.28
CA PRO A 121 -13.71 -12.64 25.27
C PRO A 121 -12.50 -11.80 24.84
N THR A 122 -11.54 -11.58 25.74
CA THR A 122 -10.36 -10.76 25.43
C THR A 122 -9.44 -11.46 24.44
N LEU A 123 -9.30 -12.78 24.55
CA LEU A 123 -8.47 -13.58 23.65
C LEU A 123 -9.11 -13.69 22.27
N VAL A 124 -10.44 -13.87 22.21
CA VAL A 124 -11.19 -13.84 20.95
C VAL A 124 -11.05 -12.48 20.26
N PHE A 125 -11.13 -11.38 21.02
CA PHE A 125 -10.90 -10.04 20.48
C PHE A 125 -9.50 -9.88 19.91
N VAL A 126 -8.46 -10.30 20.64
CA VAL A 126 -7.06 -10.22 20.17
C VAL A 126 -6.85 -11.05 18.90
N PHE A 127 -7.44 -12.25 18.82
CA PHE A 127 -7.39 -13.08 17.62
C PHE A 127 -7.99 -12.38 16.40
N LEU A 128 -9.20 -11.82 16.55
CA LEU A 128 -9.88 -11.08 15.48
C LEU A 128 -9.14 -9.78 15.11
N LEU A 129 -8.54 -9.10 16.08
CA LEU A 129 -7.74 -7.89 15.86
C LEU A 129 -6.47 -8.18 15.06
N VAL A 130 -5.73 -9.24 15.40
CA VAL A 130 -4.54 -9.67 14.66
C VAL A 130 -4.92 -10.06 13.23
N PHE A 131 -6.05 -10.73 13.05
CA PHE A 131 -6.58 -11.03 11.71
C PHE A 131 -6.94 -9.76 10.91
N ALA A 132 -7.52 -8.75 11.56
CA ALA A 132 -7.79 -7.46 10.92
C ALA A 132 -6.48 -6.79 10.44
N VAL A 133 -5.42 -6.82 11.25
CA VAL A 133 -4.09 -6.30 10.87
C VAL A 133 -3.52 -7.05 9.65
N ALA A 134 -3.62 -8.39 9.62
CA ALA A 134 -3.18 -9.18 8.47
C ALA A 134 -4.02 -8.86 7.21
N THR A 135 -5.34 -8.69 7.35
CA THR A 135 -6.26 -8.34 6.26
C THR A 135 -5.97 -6.96 5.66
N ILE A 136 -5.64 -5.96 6.49
CA ILE A 136 -5.23 -4.63 6.01
C ILE A 136 -3.96 -4.73 5.18
N ASN A 137 -2.91 -5.40 5.70
CA ASN A 137 -1.64 -5.54 4.98
C ASN A 137 -1.78 -6.36 3.70
N PHE A 138 -2.60 -7.41 3.70
CA PHE A 138 -2.95 -8.15 2.49
C PHE A 138 -3.62 -7.25 1.43
N SER A 139 -4.54 -6.39 1.87
CA SER A 139 -5.22 -5.44 0.98
C SER A 139 -4.26 -4.37 0.44
N PHE A 140 -3.28 -3.93 1.23
CA PHE A 140 -2.20 -3.02 0.78
C PHE A 140 -1.26 -3.67 -0.23
N MET A 141 -0.93 -4.95 -0.04
CA MET A 141 -0.15 -5.72 -1.00
C MET A 141 -0.88 -5.78 -2.35
N ILE A 142 -2.18 -6.09 -2.36
CA ILE A 142 -2.98 -6.14 -3.60
C ILE A 142 -3.06 -4.74 -4.25
N SER A 143 -3.32 -3.68 -3.47
CA SER A 143 -3.44 -2.32 -4.00
C SER A 143 -2.13 -1.77 -4.60
N ALA A 144 -0.98 -2.41 -4.33
CA ALA A 144 0.29 -2.08 -4.96
C ALA A 144 0.34 -2.45 -6.45
N PHE A 145 -0.38 -3.50 -6.88
CA PHE A 145 -0.32 -4.01 -8.26
C PHE A 145 -1.29 -3.33 -9.24
N PHE A 146 -2.26 -2.55 -8.74
CA PHE A 146 -3.30 -1.96 -9.58
C PHE A 146 -3.25 -0.44 -9.58
N SER A 147 -3.51 0.16 -10.75
CA SER A 147 -3.56 1.61 -10.95
C SER A 147 -4.98 2.19 -11.03
N ARG A 148 -6.00 1.37 -11.29
CA ARG A 148 -7.40 1.81 -11.42
C ARG A 148 -8.29 1.24 -10.33
N ALA A 149 -9.07 2.10 -9.66
CA ALA A 149 -9.76 1.73 -8.42
C ALA A 149 -10.84 0.67 -8.60
N ASN A 150 -11.67 0.78 -9.64
CA ASN A 150 -12.78 -0.15 -9.87
C ASN A 150 -12.30 -1.56 -10.25
N VAL A 151 -11.23 -1.64 -11.05
CA VAL A 151 -10.62 -2.92 -11.44
C VAL A 151 -9.93 -3.55 -10.23
N ALA A 152 -9.19 -2.73 -9.46
CA ALA A 152 -8.53 -3.18 -8.24
C ALA A 152 -9.51 -3.71 -7.20
N ALA A 153 -10.65 -3.04 -7.02
CA ALA A 153 -11.70 -3.51 -6.12
C ALA A 153 -12.22 -4.88 -6.57
N ALA A 154 -12.70 -5.00 -7.80
CA ALA A 154 -13.25 -6.27 -8.30
C ALA A 154 -12.22 -7.42 -8.24
N ALA A 155 -10.99 -7.17 -8.69
CA ALA A 155 -9.92 -8.16 -8.65
C ALA A 155 -9.49 -8.47 -7.20
N GLY A 156 -9.37 -7.47 -6.34
CA GLY A 156 -8.95 -7.62 -4.95
C GLY A 156 -9.91 -8.47 -4.13
N GLY A 157 -11.22 -8.26 -4.27
CA GLY A 157 -12.20 -9.12 -3.59
C GLY A 157 -12.22 -10.54 -4.15
N PHE A 158 -12.03 -10.71 -5.45
CA PHE A 158 -11.88 -12.02 -6.05
C PHE A 158 -10.64 -12.76 -5.53
N ILE A 159 -9.48 -12.08 -5.46
CA ILE A 159 -8.23 -12.63 -4.93
C ILE A 159 -8.38 -12.97 -3.43
N TYR A 160 -9.04 -12.10 -2.65
CA TYR A 160 -9.33 -12.35 -1.24
C TYR A 160 -10.18 -13.61 -1.07
N PHE A 161 -11.27 -13.75 -1.84
CA PHE A 161 -12.09 -14.96 -1.81
C PHE A 161 -11.32 -16.20 -2.29
N LEU A 162 -10.51 -16.07 -3.35
CA LEU A 162 -9.71 -17.16 -3.89
C LEU A 162 -8.71 -17.70 -2.85
N SER A 163 -8.13 -16.81 -2.04
CA SER A 163 -7.19 -17.19 -0.99
C SER A 163 -7.82 -18.01 0.16
N TYR A 164 -9.15 -18.08 0.25
CA TYR A 164 -9.86 -18.98 1.17
C TYR A 164 -10.03 -20.40 0.62
N LEU A 165 -10.02 -20.59 -0.71
CA LEU A 165 -10.25 -21.91 -1.31
C LEU A 165 -9.32 -23.03 -0.83
N PRO A 166 -8.01 -22.81 -0.57
CA PRO A 166 -7.14 -23.87 -0.05
C PRO A 166 -7.66 -24.48 1.25
N TYR A 167 -8.28 -23.70 2.13
CA TYR A 167 -8.84 -24.19 3.39
C TYR A 167 -9.95 -25.23 3.17
N LEU A 168 -10.81 -25.04 2.16
CA LEU A 168 -11.88 -25.99 1.85
C LEU A 168 -11.36 -27.41 1.52
N PHE A 169 -10.14 -27.51 0.98
CA PHE A 169 -9.50 -28.80 0.68
C PHE A 169 -8.69 -29.37 1.84
N LEU A 170 -8.21 -28.50 2.73
CA LEU A 170 -7.39 -28.87 3.89
C LEU A 170 -8.27 -29.33 5.07
N TRP A 171 -9.45 -28.73 5.25
CA TRP A 171 -10.37 -29.05 6.34
C TRP A 171 -10.65 -30.56 6.49
N PRO A 172 -11.09 -31.30 5.45
CA PRO A 172 -11.39 -32.73 5.61
C PRO A 172 -10.16 -33.60 5.86
N ARG A 173 -8.96 -33.07 5.63
CA ARG A 173 -7.68 -33.78 5.76
C ARG A 173 -6.87 -33.28 6.96
N TYR A 174 -7.45 -32.49 7.85
CA TYR A 174 -6.75 -31.86 8.96
C TYR A 174 -5.91 -32.86 9.78
N ASP A 175 -6.48 -34.02 10.10
CA ASP A 175 -5.84 -35.07 10.91
C ASP A 175 -4.70 -35.80 10.19
N LEU A 176 -4.66 -35.74 8.84
CA LEU A 176 -3.65 -36.42 8.02
C LEU A 176 -2.45 -35.51 7.71
N LEU A 177 -2.57 -34.21 7.96
CA LEU A 177 -1.54 -33.23 7.61
C LEU A 177 -0.44 -33.21 8.66
N SER A 178 0.81 -33.21 8.19
CA SER A 178 1.97 -32.98 9.04
C SER A 178 1.99 -31.54 9.58
N HIS A 179 2.64 -31.32 10.72
CA HIS A 179 2.80 -30.00 11.32
C HIS A 179 3.36 -28.95 10.33
N ALA A 180 4.38 -29.32 9.55
CA ALA A 180 4.97 -28.43 8.55
C ALA A 180 3.96 -28.03 7.45
N GLN A 181 3.10 -28.95 7.03
CA GLN A 181 2.05 -28.65 6.04
C GLN A 181 1.01 -27.68 6.61
N LYS A 182 0.61 -27.86 7.88
CA LYS A 182 -0.30 -26.93 8.58
C LYS A 182 0.30 -25.52 8.65
N VAL A 183 1.54 -25.39 9.12
CA VAL A 183 2.25 -24.11 9.19
C VAL A 183 2.40 -23.46 7.81
N SER A 184 2.76 -24.23 6.78
CA SER A 184 2.90 -23.69 5.42
C SER A 184 1.57 -23.20 4.83
N ALA A 185 0.47 -23.88 5.13
CA ALA A 185 -0.86 -23.48 4.68
C ALA A 185 -1.31 -22.18 5.38
N CYS A 186 -0.89 -21.96 6.62
CA CYS A 186 -1.15 -20.74 7.37
C CYS A 186 -0.37 -19.51 6.91
N LEU A 187 0.52 -19.59 5.91
CA LEU A 187 1.13 -18.39 5.29
C LEU A 187 0.14 -17.57 4.44
N ILE A 188 -1.05 -18.13 4.22
CA ILE A 188 -2.18 -17.42 3.64
C ILE A 188 -3.07 -17.01 4.81
N SER A 189 -3.16 -15.70 5.08
CA SER A 189 -3.85 -15.18 6.27
C SER A 189 -5.31 -15.65 6.40
N ASN A 190 -6.03 -15.82 5.28
CA ASN A 190 -7.39 -16.35 5.27
C ASN A 190 -7.47 -17.83 5.68
N VAL A 191 -6.44 -18.63 5.36
CA VAL A 191 -6.34 -20.03 5.81
C VAL A 191 -5.93 -20.09 7.28
N ALA A 192 -5.00 -19.24 7.72
CA ALA A 192 -4.62 -19.13 9.13
C ALA A 192 -5.81 -18.74 10.03
N MET A 193 -6.60 -17.74 9.61
CA MET A 193 -7.83 -17.41 10.30
C MET A 193 -8.77 -18.60 10.38
N ALA A 194 -8.90 -19.36 9.29
CA ALA A 194 -9.86 -20.45 9.20
C ALA A 194 -9.47 -21.63 10.11
N MET A 195 -8.19 -21.97 10.14
CA MET A 195 -7.64 -22.94 11.10
C MET A 195 -7.74 -22.44 12.54
N GLY A 196 -7.52 -21.14 12.80
CA GLY A 196 -7.68 -20.56 14.15
C GLY A 196 -9.13 -20.61 14.64
N ALA A 197 -10.08 -20.27 13.78
CA ALA A 197 -11.52 -20.36 14.03
C ALA A 197 -11.99 -21.80 14.27
N GLN A 198 -11.45 -22.76 13.52
CA GLN A 198 -11.66 -24.19 13.75
C GLN A 198 -11.19 -24.60 15.15
N LEU A 199 -9.94 -24.26 15.53
CA LEU A 199 -9.37 -24.58 16.83
C LEU A 199 -10.21 -24.00 17.97
N LEU A 200 -10.66 -22.75 17.82
CA LEU A 200 -11.54 -22.09 18.78
C LEU A 200 -12.86 -22.87 18.96
N GLY A 201 -13.47 -23.35 17.87
CA GLY A 201 -14.65 -24.21 17.93
C GLY A 201 -14.38 -25.60 18.54
N MET A 202 -13.16 -26.14 18.40
CA MET A 202 -12.79 -27.42 19.03
C MET A 202 -12.55 -27.29 20.53
N PHE A 203 -11.94 -26.20 20.99
CA PHE A 203 -11.78 -25.90 22.43
C PHE A 203 -13.12 -25.64 23.12
N GLU A 204 -14.04 -24.97 22.43
CA GLU A 204 -15.42 -24.79 22.90
C GLU A 204 -16.15 -26.15 22.99
N GLY A 205 -15.96 -27.02 21.99
CA GLY A 205 -16.51 -28.39 21.98
C GLY A 205 -15.99 -29.31 23.09
N LYS A 206 -14.77 -29.05 23.59
CA LYS A 206 -14.21 -29.74 24.75
C LYS A 206 -14.76 -29.24 26.08
N GLY A 207 -15.40 -28.07 26.11
CA GLY A 207 -15.92 -27.44 27.33
C GLY A 207 -14.88 -26.72 28.20
N THR A 208 -13.60 -26.69 27.81
CA THR A 208 -12.58 -25.84 28.46
C THR A 208 -12.63 -24.41 27.95
N GLY A 209 -13.05 -24.22 26.70
CA GLY A 209 -12.92 -22.95 26.00
C GLY A 209 -11.46 -22.56 25.79
N ILE A 210 -11.23 -21.45 25.09
CA ILE A 210 -9.90 -20.88 24.94
C ILE A 210 -9.63 -19.83 26.03
N GLN A 211 -8.49 -19.95 26.69
CA GLN A 211 -8.07 -19.10 27.80
C GLN A 211 -6.59 -18.74 27.62
N TRP A 212 -6.14 -17.65 28.24
CA TRP A 212 -4.74 -17.23 28.14
C TRP A 212 -3.75 -18.31 28.61
N CYS A 213 -4.14 -19.11 29.59
CA CYS A 213 -3.31 -20.18 30.15
C CYS A 213 -3.13 -21.38 29.20
N ASN A 214 -4.13 -21.67 28.35
CA ASN A 214 -4.13 -22.82 27.45
C ASN A 214 -3.78 -22.46 25.99
N LEU A 215 -3.31 -21.22 25.75
CA LEU A 215 -2.99 -20.72 24.42
C LEU A 215 -1.92 -21.55 23.68
N PHE A 216 -0.96 -22.08 24.43
CA PHE A 216 0.13 -22.92 23.92
C PHE A 216 -0.22 -24.41 23.91
N GLU A 217 -1.30 -24.81 24.58
CA GLU A 217 -1.75 -26.19 24.63
C GLU A 217 -2.44 -26.55 23.31
N SER A 218 -2.20 -27.76 22.82
CA SER A 218 -2.86 -28.26 21.63
C SER A 218 -4.22 -28.88 21.95
N VAL A 219 -5.10 -28.91 20.95
CA VAL A 219 -6.43 -29.50 21.10
C VAL A 219 -6.34 -31.02 21.17
N THR A 220 -5.52 -31.67 20.37
CA THR A 220 -5.42 -33.13 20.38
C THR A 220 -4.04 -33.52 20.90
N VAL A 221 -3.98 -34.54 21.75
CA VAL A 221 -2.70 -35.04 22.31
C VAL A 221 -1.74 -35.50 21.20
N ASP A 222 -2.29 -35.88 20.04
CA ASP A 222 -1.55 -36.33 18.87
C ASP A 222 -1.13 -35.19 17.90
N ASP A 223 -1.50 -33.93 18.17
CA ASP A 223 -1.18 -32.78 17.31
C ASP A 223 -0.48 -31.69 18.12
N ASP A 224 0.64 -31.16 17.64
CA ASP A 224 1.40 -30.09 18.31
C ASP A 224 0.93 -28.68 17.91
N PHE A 225 -0.07 -28.58 17.02
CA PHE A 225 -0.56 -27.31 16.51
C PHE A 225 -1.49 -26.61 17.50
N SER A 226 -1.12 -25.40 17.94
CA SER A 226 -1.87 -24.62 18.93
C SER A 226 -2.24 -23.22 18.41
N LEU A 227 -3.18 -22.54 19.09
CA LEU A 227 -3.63 -21.20 18.67
C LEU A 227 -2.48 -20.17 18.75
N ALA A 228 -1.53 -20.32 19.67
CA ALA A 228 -0.33 -19.48 19.73
C ALA A 228 0.42 -19.45 18.39
N HIS A 229 0.57 -20.61 17.74
CA HIS A 229 1.22 -20.71 16.44
C HIS A 229 0.43 -19.96 15.36
N VAL A 230 -0.90 -20.06 15.37
CA VAL A 230 -1.76 -19.32 14.43
C VAL A 230 -1.62 -17.81 14.61
N LEU A 231 -1.65 -17.31 15.84
CA LEU A 231 -1.46 -15.87 16.13
C LEU A 231 -0.08 -15.39 15.68
N GLY A 232 0.97 -16.16 15.96
CA GLY A 232 2.33 -15.84 15.52
C GLY A 232 2.46 -15.80 13.99
N LEU A 233 1.84 -16.75 13.29
CA LEU A 233 1.85 -16.81 11.83
C LEU A 233 1.02 -15.68 11.20
N LEU A 234 -0.12 -15.29 11.77
CA LEU A 234 -0.90 -14.14 11.29
C LEU A 234 -0.11 -12.82 11.42
N LEU A 235 0.65 -12.65 12.51
CA LEU A 235 1.52 -11.48 12.67
C LEU A 235 2.69 -11.52 11.68
N LEU A 236 3.27 -12.70 11.44
CA LEU A 236 4.30 -12.89 10.42
C LEU A 236 3.78 -12.53 9.02
N ASP A 237 2.59 -13.00 8.65
CA ASP A 237 1.93 -12.69 7.39
C ASP A 237 1.68 -11.20 7.23
N ALA A 238 1.23 -10.51 8.28
CA ALA A 238 1.04 -9.07 8.26
C ALA A 238 2.34 -8.33 7.93
N LEU A 239 3.46 -8.74 8.53
CA LEU A 239 4.78 -8.18 8.24
C LEU A 239 5.24 -8.52 6.82
N LEU A 240 5.07 -9.76 6.38
CA LEU A 240 5.44 -10.20 5.03
C LEU A 240 4.65 -9.45 3.95
N TYR A 241 3.33 -9.33 4.09
CA TYR A 241 2.51 -8.57 3.14
C TYR A 241 2.86 -7.08 3.17
N GLY A 242 3.13 -6.49 4.33
CA GLY A 242 3.61 -5.11 4.44
C GLY A 242 4.95 -4.88 3.73
N LEU A 243 5.91 -5.81 3.89
CA LEU A 243 7.19 -5.77 3.19
C LEU A 243 7.03 -5.93 1.67
N VAL A 244 6.14 -6.83 1.22
CA VAL A 244 5.85 -7.00 -0.20
C VAL A 244 5.17 -5.74 -0.75
N ALA A 245 4.22 -5.15 -0.02
CA ALA A 245 3.57 -3.90 -0.44
C ALA A 245 4.58 -2.75 -0.61
N TRP A 246 5.50 -2.61 0.36
CA TRP A 246 6.60 -1.64 0.31
C TRP A 246 7.54 -1.90 -0.88
N TYR A 247 7.93 -3.16 -1.09
CA TYR A 247 8.82 -3.56 -2.19
C TYR A 247 8.17 -3.36 -3.56
N VAL A 248 6.93 -3.82 -3.75
CA VAL A 248 6.21 -3.72 -5.01
C VAL A 248 5.96 -2.26 -5.36
N GLU A 249 5.61 -1.41 -4.39
CA GLU A 249 5.47 0.02 -4.66
C GLU A 249 6.80 0.67 -5.06
N ALA A 250 7.91 0.28 -4.41
CA ALA A 250 9.22 0.81 -4.77
C ALA A 250 9.64 0.41 -6.19
N VAL A 251 9.39 -0.85 -6.59
CA VAL A 251 9.80 -1.39 -7.89
C VAL A 251 8.80 -1.05 -9.01
N PHE A 252 7.50 -0.99 -8.69
CA PHE A 252 6.40 -0.72 -9.62
C PHE A 252 5.48 0.39 -9.10
N PRO A 253 5.92 1.65 -9.09
CA PRO A 253 5.12 2.76 -8.57
C PRO A 253 3.97 3.21 -9.50
N GLY A 254 3.67 2.46 -10.57
CA GLY A 254 2.59 2.77 -11.51
C GLY A 254 3.02 3.66 -12.68
N GLU A 255 2.07 4.37 -13.30
CA GLU A 255 2.30 5.16 -14.53
C GLU A 255 3.14 6.44 -14.30
N TYR A 256 3.20 6.95 -13.07
CA TYR A 256 3.72 8.29 -12.76
C TYR A 256 4.90 8.30 -11.79
N GLY A 257 5.20 7.18 -11.12
CA GLY A 257 6.39 7.05 -10.30
C GLY A 257 7.60 6.54 -11.07
N VAL A 258 8.80 6.83 -10.56
CA VAL A 258 10.06 6.30 -11.10
C VAL A 258 10.33 4.94 -10.48
N PRO A 259 10.35 3.84 -11.26
CA PRO A 259 10.61 2.50 -10.72
C PRO A 259 12.04 2.41 -10.21
N LEU A 260 12.20 1.99 -8.95
CA LEU A 260 13.50 1.70 -8.36
C LEU A 260 13.99 0.33 -8.87
N PRO A 261 15.31 0.15 -9.08
CA PRO A 261 15.84 -1.15 -9.51
C PRO A 261 15.53 -2.24 -8.48
N CYS A 262 15.27 -3.48 -8.92
CA CYS A 262 14.88 -4.59 -8.03
C CYS A 262 15.85 -4.85 -6.86
N TYR A 263 17.14 -4.53 -7.03
CA TYR A 263 18.20 -4.68 -6.03
C TYR A 263 18.42 -3.42 -5.17
N PHE A 264 17.49 -2.46 -5.20
CA PHE A 264 17.56 -1.20 -4.48
C PHE A 264 17.84 -1.33 -2.99
N PHE A 265 17.29 -2.36 -2.34
CA PHE A 265 17.50 -2.62 -0.91
C PHE A 265 18.98 -2.92 -0.55
N LEU A 266 19.81 -3.29 -1.53
CA LEU A 266 21.25 -3.54 -1.36
C LEU A 266 22.11 -2.29 -1.61
N LEU A 267 21.54 -1.19 -2.12
CA LEU A 267 22.30 0.01 -2.41
C LEU A 267 22.53 0.81 -1.11
N PRO A 268 23.79 1.06 -0.72
CA PRO A 268 24.10 1.90 0.44
C PRO A 268 23.57 3.34 0.28
N SER A 269 23.44 3.81 -0.97
CA SER A 269 22.88 5.13 -1.28
C SER A 269 21.40 5.27 -0.96
N TYR A 270 20.66 4.17 -0.79
CA TYR A 270 19.26 4.23 -0.35
C TYR A 270 19.14 4.47 1.15
N TRP A 271 19.91 3.71 1.93
CA TRP A 271 19.89 3.77 3.40
C TRP A 271 20.68 4.96 3.94
N CYS A 272 21.74 5.37 3.23
CA CYS A 272 22.55 6.53 3.53
C CYS A 272 22.36 7.60 2.44
N SER A 273 21.24 8.32 2.52
CA SER A 273 21.19 9.68 1.96
C SER A 273 22.18 10.54 2.75
N SER A 274 23.44 10.56 2.34
CA SER A 274 24.37 11.56 2.87
C SER A 274 23.97 12.90 2.26
N PRO A 275 23.53 13.90 3.04
CA PRO A 275 23.49 15.26 2.56
C PRO A 275 24.95 15.68 2.39
N ARG A 276 25.46 15.69 1.16
CA ARG A 276 26.69 16.45 0.91
C ARG A 276 26.29 17.91 1.00
N MET A 277 26.47 18.53 2.16
CA MET A 277 26.56 19.98 2.26
C MET A 277 27.73 20.42 1.37
N ALA A 278 27.44 20.92 0.18
CA ALA A 278 28.43 21.72 -0.53
C ALA A 278 28.43 23.09 0.14
N MET A 279 29.45 23.36 0.95
CA MET A 279 29.77 24.74 1.32
C MET A 279 29.96 25.54 0.03
N VAL A 280 29.06 26.48 -0.21
CA VAL A 280 29.19 27.44 -1.30
C VAL A 280 30.37 28.35 -0.97
N LYS A 281 31.51 28.10 -1.62
CA LYS A 281 32.45 29.18 -1.91
C LYS A 281 31.83 29.98 -3.05
N GLU A 282 31.68 31.29 -2.84
CA GLU A 282 31.48 32.27 -3.90
C GLU A 282 32.68 32.16 -4.85
N GLU A 283 32.55 31.35 -5.89
CA GLU A 283 33.36 31.54 -7.10
C GLU A 283 32.63 32.57 -7.94
N GLU A 284 32.98 33.84 -7.69
CA GLU A 284 33.05 34.85 -8.73
C GLU A 284 33.94 34.28 -9.84
N ASP A 285 33.35 33.70 -10.88
CA ASP A 285 34.09 33.56 -12.13
C ASP A 285 33.16 33.43 -13.34
N VAL A 286 33.36 34.42 -14.22
CA VAL A 286 33.03 34.50 -15.64
C VAL A 286 31.54 34.68 -15.99
N GLU A 287 31.07 35.84 -15.59
CA GLU A 287 30.17 36.71 -16.35
C GLU A 287 30.66 36.88 -17.80
N LYS A 288 30.29 35.94 -18.68
CA LYS A 288 30.37 36.07 -20.15
C LYS A 288 29.57 34.95 -20.86
N ALA A 289 28.40 34.61 -20.35
CA ALA A 289 27.44 33.82 -21.12
C ALA A 289 26.82 34.73 -22.19
N LEU A 290 27.22 34.49 -23.44
CA LEU A 290 26.75 35.06 -24.71
C LEU A 290 25.73 36.20 -24.63
N LYS A 291 26.18 37.42 -24.94
CA LYS A 291 25.32 38.50 -25.43
C LYS A 291 24.67 38.05 -26.74
N GLY A 292 23.50 37.41 -26.65
CA GLY A 292 22.64 37.16 -27.80
C GLY A 292 21.81 38.40 -28.13
N GLU A 293 21.49 38.62 -29.40
CA GLU A 293 20.66 39.74 -29.89
C GLU A 293 19.24 39.82 -29.28
N PHE A 294 18.85 38.83 -28.45
CA PHE A 294 17.53 38.67 -27.85
C PHE A 294 17.54 38.63 -26.31
N ILE A 295 18.66 38.99 -25.67
CA ILE A 295 18.80 39.01 -24.19
C ILE A 295 18.88 40.47 -23.74
N GLU A 296 17.88 40.89 -22.95
CA GLU A 296 17.86 42.22 -22.32
C GLU A 296 18.90 42.31 -21.19
N GLU A 297 19.44 43.51 -20.96
CA GLU A 297 20.38 43.75 -19.86
C GLU A 297 19.70 43.53 -18.50
N GLU A 298 20.43 42.92 -17.56
CA GLU A 298 19.89 42.62 -16.24
C GLU A 298 19.51 43.92 -15.50
N PRO A 299 18.30 44.00 -14.92
CA PRO A 299 17.86 45.19 -14.23
C PRO A 299 18.68 45.41 -12.94
N ALA A 300 19.37 46.54 -12.86
CA ALA A 300 20.20 46.89 -11.71
C ALA A 300 19.36 47.09 -10.44
N GLY A 301 19.62 46.28 -9.41
CA GLY A 301 19.05 46.44 -8.06
C GLY A 301 17.92 45.47 -7.69
N LEU A 302 17.55 44.50 -8.55
CA LEU A 302 16.60 43.46 -8.19
C LEU A 302 17.29 42.22 -7.63
N VAL A 303 16.73 41.66 -6.54
CA VAL A 303 17.15 40.37 -6.00
C VAL A 303 16.64 39.28 -6.92
N SER A 304 17.54 38.40 -7.37
CA SER A 304 17.17 37.24 -8.15
C SER A 304 16.72 36.11 -7.21
N GLY A 305 15.42 35.82 -7.25
CA GLY A 305 14.82 34.73 -6.48
C GLY A 305 15.11 33.35 -7.07
N VAL A 306 15.25 33.21 -8.39
CA VAL A 306 15.63 31.94 -9.03
C VAL A 306 16.77 32.17 -10.02
N LYS A 307 17.90 31.45 -9.86
CA LYS A 307 19.05 31.49 -10.77
C LYS A 307 19.29 30.13 -11.40
N ILE A 308 19.23 30.05 -12.72
CA ILE A 308 19.48 28.83 -13.48
C ILE A 308 20.77 29.02 -14.26
N LYS A 309 21.74 28.11 -14.10
CA LYS A 309 23.03 28.13 -14.79
C LYS A 309 23.25 26.84 -15.58
N HIS A 310 23.42 26.97 -16.90
CA HIS A 310 23.79 25.90 -17.83
C HIS A 310 22.92 24.64 -17.71
N LEU A 311 21.60 24.83 -17.57
CA LEU A 311 20.66 23.74 -17.36
C LEU A 311 20.46 22.93 -18.64
N ASN A 312 20.71 21.64 -18.55
CA ASN A 312 20.71 20.69 -19.66
C ASN A 312 19.91 19.44 -19.29
N LYS A 313 18.96 19.06 -20.16
CA LYS A 313 18.18 17.84 -19.99
C LYS A 313 18.05 17.08 -21.30
N GLU A 314 18.44 15.82 -21.25
CA GLU A 314 18.31 14.88 -22.36
C GLU A 314 17.42 13.71 -21.93
N PHE A 315 16.44 13.38 -22.75
CA PHE A 315 15.63 12.17 -22.60
C PHE A 315 16.13 11.11 -23.58
N LYS A 316 16.40 9.91 -23.06
CA LYS A 316 16.71 8.74 -23.87
C LYS A 316 15.41 7.98 -24.12
N VAL A 317 14.90 8.00 -25.35
CA VAL A 317 13.74 7.22 -25.77
C VAL A 317 14.21 6.18 -26.78
N GLY A 318 14.40 4.95 -26.29
CA GLY A 318 15.00 3.86 -27.07
C GLY A 318 16.45 4.18 -27.43
N ASN A 319 16.80 4.01 -28.72
CA ASN A 319 18.12 4.32 -29.26
C ASN A 319 18.29 5.80 -29.65
N LYS A 320 17.29 6.65 -29.42
CA LYS A 320 17.32 8.08 -29.78
C LYS A 320 17.40 8.94 -28.51
N THR A 321 18.44 9.77 -28.43
CA THR A 321 18.59 10.83 -27.44
C THR A 321 17.89 12.09 -27.96
N ARG A 322 16.83 12.52 -27.27
CA ARG A 322 16.16 13.80 -27.54
C ARG A 322 16.55 14.80 -26.46
N GLN A 323 17.27 15.84 -26.86
CA GLN A 323 17.59 16.96 -25.98
C GLN A 323 16.34 17.81 -25.79
N ALA A 324 15.86 17.93 -24.56
CA ALA A 324 14.67 18.72 -24.23
C ALA A 324 15.04 20.13 -23.78
N VAL A 325 16.16 20.29 -23.06
CA VAL A 325 16.68 21.60 -22.64
C VAL A 325 18.19 21.61 -22.92
N LYS A 326 18.64 22.62 -23.64
CA LYS A 326 20.05 22.81 -24.00
C LYS A 326 20.53 24.14 -23.44
N ASP A 327 21.44 24.06 -22.49
CA ASP A 327 22.24 25.15 -21.93
C ASP A 327 21.43 26.38 -21.50
N LEU A 328 20.32 26.16 -20.81
CA LEU A 328 19.44 27.23 -20.37
C LEU A 328 20.06 27.96 -19.17
N THR A 329 20.34 29.25 -19.34
CA THR A 329 20.82 30.14 -18.29
C THR A 329 19.86 31.32 -18.19
N VAL A 330 19.11 31.39 -17.09
CA VAL A 330 18.05 32.40 -16.88
C VAL A 330 17.99 32.77 -15.41
N ASN A 331 17.87 34.07 -15.14
CA ASN A 331 17.63 34.61 -13.81
C ASN A 331 16.19 35.15 -13.75
N MET A 332 15.46 34.77 -12.70
CA MET A 332 14.13 35.29 -12.39
C MET A 332 14.25 36.21 -11.17
N PHE A 333 13.59 37.37 -11.24
CA PHE A 333 13.69 38.42 -10.24
C PHE A 333 12.43 38.52 -9.37
N GLU A 334 12.62 38.91 -8.11
CA GLU A 334 11.52 39.12 -7.18
C GLU A 334 10.62 40.27 -7.62
N GLY A 335 9.31 40.13 -7.41
CA GLY A 335 8.31 41.17 -7.77
C GLY A 335 7.95 41.24 -9.26
N GLN A 336 8.46 40.33 -10.09
CA GLN A 336 8.13 40.24 -11.52
C GLN A 336 7.34 38.97 -11.84
N ILE A 337 6.49 39.05 -12.87
CA ILE A 337 5.83 37.88 -13.45
C ILE A 337 6.70 37.39 -14.61
N THR A 338 7.31 36.22 -14.46
CA THR A 338 8.07 35.57 -15.52
C THR A 338 7.14 34.66 -16.32
N VAL A 339 7.19 34.76 -17.65
CA VAL A 339 6.36 33.94 -18.54
C VAL A 339 7.26 33.14 -19.46
N LEU A 340 7.18 31.81 -19.37
CA LEU A 340 7.95 30.91 -20.22
C LEU A 340 7.15 30.57 -21.49
N LEU A 341 7.46 31.26 -22.59
CA LEU A 341 6.80 31.07 -23.89
C LEU A 341 7.71 30.34 -24.88
N GLY A 342 7.11 29.58 -25.79
CA GLY A 342 7.83 28.81 -26.80
C GLY A 342 6.91 27.86 -27.55
N HIS A 343 7.37 27.32 -28.68
CA HIS A 343 6.61 26.35 -29.46
C HIS A 343 6.35 25.05 -28.68
N ASN A 344 5.40 24.23 -29.14
CA ASN A 344 5.15 22.93 -28.55
C ASN A 344 6.40 22.05 -28.67
N GLY A 345 6.75 21.36 -27.58
CA GLY A 345 8.00 20.57 -27.51
C GLY A 345 9.30 21.38 -27.31
N ALA A 346 9.24 22.68 -27.03
CA ALA A 346 10.42 23.51 -26.69
C ALA A 346 11.03 23.23 -25.31
N GLY A 347 10.48 22.28 -24.54
CA GLY A 347 10.98 21.95 -23.19
C GLY A 347 10.41 22.81 -22.06
N LYS A 348 9.36 23.61 -22.28
CA LYS A 348 8.75 24.50 -21.26
C LYS A 348 8.36 23.76 -19.96
N THR A 349 7.52 22.74 -20.10
CA THR A 349 7.06 21.93 -18.97
C THR A 349 8.23 21.16 -18.34
N THR A 350 9.15 20.66 -19.16
CA THR A 350 10.38 20.00 -18.69
C THR A 350 11.24 20.92 -17.84
N THR A 351 11.43 22.19 -18.23
CA THR A 351 12.17 23.18 -17.44
C THR A 351 11.50 23.40 -16.09
N LEU A 352 10.18 23.58 -16.07
CA LEU A 352 9.43 23.77 -14.83
C LEU A 352 9.48 22.52 -13.93
N SER A 353 9.38 21.33 -14.52
CA SER A 353 9.45 20.07 -13.80
C SER A 353 10.84 19.82 -13.19
N MET A 354 11.92 20.23 -13.86
CA MET A 354 13.26 20.20 -13.27
C MET A 354 13.41 21.14 -12.07
N LEU A 355 12.80 22.32 -12.12
CA LEU A 355 12.88 23.30 -11.02
C LEU A 355 12.04 22.89 -9.80
N THR A 356 11.01 22.07 -10.02
CA THR A 356 10.05 21.67 -9.00
C THR A 356 10.28 20.24 -8.49
N ASP A 357 11.41 19.61 -8.87
CA ASP A 357 11.75 18.21 -8.57
C ASP A 357 10.67 17.21 -9.05
N ARG A 358 9.99 17.55 -10.16
CA ARG A 358 9.12 16.62 -10.87
C ARG A 358 9.96 15.85 -11.89
N ILE A 359 10.03 14.53 -11.71
CA ILE A 359 10.54 13.63 -12.74
C ILE A 359 9.37 13.33 -13.67
N GLU A 360 9.27 14.08 -14.77
CA GLU A 360 8.38 13.71 -15.87
C GLU A 360 8.94 12.49 -16.59
N ASN A 361 8.21 11.38 -16.54
CA ASN A 361 8.42 10.28 -17.46
C ASN A 361 8.10 10.75 -18.88
N SER A 362 8.88 10.29 -19.87
CA SER A 362 8.77 10.68 -21.28
C SER A 362 7.38 10.47 -21.90
N ASP A 363 6.53 9.65 -21.26
CA ASP A 363 5.18 9.34 -21.70
C ASP A 363 4.15 10.45 -21.37
N ASP A 364 4.42 11.29 -20.35
CA ASP A 364 3.49 12.34 -19.91
C ASP A 364 3.59 13.62 -20.76
N ALA A 365 4.68 13.79 -21.49
CA ALA A 365 4.82 14.85 -22.50
C ALA A 365 3.81 14.72 -23.66
N ASN A 366 3.19 13.54 -23.81
CA ASN A 366 2.18 13.25 -24.83
C ASN A 366 0.75 13.07 -24.29
N ARG A 367 0.52 13.09 -22.96
CA ARG A 367 -0.79 12.75 -22.34
C ARG A 367 -1.58 13.92 -21.77
N THR A 368 -1.06 15.14 -21.79
CA THR A 368 -1.78 16.36 -21.35
C THR A 368 -2.92 16.78 -22.29
N GLU A 369 -3.22 16.01 -23.34
CA GLU A 369 -4.40 16.15 -24.19
C GLU A 369 -5.55 15.23 -23.75
N SER A 370 -6.21 15.49 -22.62
CA SER A 370 -7.65 15.27 -22.47
C SER A 370 -8.09 15.40 -21.02
N ILE A 371 -8.90 16.41 -20.74
CA ILE A 371 -10.11 16.44 -19.88
C ILE A 371 -10.20 17.86 -19.30
N ASP A 372 -10.99 18.71 -19.96
CA ASP A 372 -11.40 20.01 -19.42
C ASP A 372 -12.94 20.11 -19.45
N ARG A 373 -13.51 20.48 -18.31
CA ARG A 373 -14.75 21.26 -18.24
C ARG A 373 -14.45 22.49 -17.37
N PRO A 374 -14.72 23.72 -17.84
CA PRO A 374 -14.45 24.91 -17.04
C PRO A 374 -15.54 25.14 -15.98
N VAL A 375 -15.14 25.45 -14.74
CA VAL A 375 -15.99 26.11 -13.74
C VAL A 375 -15.31 27.41 -13.33
N CYS A 376 -15.87 28.54 -13.79
CA CYS A 376 -15.42 29.87 -13.40
C CYS A 376 -15.81 30.16 -11.93
N PHE A 377 -14.84 30.42 -11.07
CA PHE A 377 -15.09 31.09 -9.78
C PHE A 377 -14.90 32.60 -9.92
N SER A 378 -15.97 33.35 -9.65
CA SER A 378 -15.96 34.82 -9.51
C SER A 378 -15.80 35.15 -8.02
N GLY A 379 -14.64 35.68 -7.64
CA GLY A 379 -14.36 36.15 -6.29
C GLY A 379 -13.07 36.98 -6.25
N ARG A 380 -13.12 38.18 -5.66
CA ARG A 380 -11.95 39.06 -5.48
C ARG A 380 -11.04 38.47 -4.40
N ALA A 381 -9.90 37.92 -4.80
CA ALA A 381 -8.82 37.53 -3.89
C ALA A 381 -7.82 38.69 -3.74
N TYR A 382 -7.58 39.13 -2.50
CA TYR A 382 -6.46 40.02 -2.17
C TYR A 382 -5.18 39.18 -2.13
N ILE A 383 -4.31 39.36 -3.12
CA ILE A 383 -3.03 38.67 -3.23
C ILE A 383 -1.96 39.54 -2.58
N ASN A 384 -1.50 39.14 -1.39
CA ASN A 384 -0.24 39.63 -0.82
C ASN A 384 0.91 38.86 -1.47
N SER A 385 1.81 39.62 -2.10
CA SER A 385 3.15 39.29 -2.60
C SER A 385 3.61 37.83 -2.53
N TYR A 386 3.20 37.00 -3.49
CA TYR A 386 3.89 35.74 -3.84
C TYR A 386 3.77 35.51 -5.35
N VAL A 387 4.90 35.15 -5.99
CA VAL A 387 5.03 34.94 -7.44
C VAL A 387 4.05 33.84 -7.87
N SER A 388 3.00 34.22 -8.59
CA SER A 388 1.96 33.31 -9.06
C SER A 388 2.05 33.19 -10.59
N LEU A 389 2.47 32.02 -11.07
CA LEU A 389 2.55 31.69 -12.50
C LEU A 389 1.20 31.08 -12.94
N CYS A 390 0.35 31.87 -13.60
CA CYS A 390 -0.90 31.40 -14.23
C CYS A 390 -0.68 31.21 -15.74
N ILE A 391 -1.03 30.02 -16.27
CA ILE A 391 -0.93 29.69 -17.70
C ILE A 391 -2.34 29.68 -18.31
N LEU A 392 -2.52 30.42 -19.40
CA LEU A 392 -3.66 30.30 -20.33
C LEU A 392 -3.12 29.78 -21.67
N GLN A 393 -3.89 28.94 -22.39
CA GLN A 393 -4.14 29.01 -23.85
C GLN A 393 -4.13 27.67 -24.64
N VAL A 394 -5.32 27.35 -25.20
CA VAL A 394 -5.76 26.94 -26.56
C VAL A 394 -5.09 25.77 -27.34
N CYS A 395 -5.99 24.98 -27.94
CA CYS A 395 -5.94 23.61 -28.49
C CYS A 395 -5.57 23.50 -30.00
N PHE A 396 -4.98 22.37 -30.45
CA PHE A 396 -5.30 21.67 -31.73
C PHE A 396 -4.63 20.25 -31.88
N SER A 397 -5.49 19.22 -31.85
CA SER A 397 -5.52 17.82 -32.35
C SER A 397 -4.33 17.09 -33.04
N GLY A 398 -4.03 15.86 -32.59
CA GLY A 398 -3.53 14.74 -33.44
C GLY A 398 -3.08 13.45 -32.73
N ARG A 399 -3.78 12.31 -32.96
CA ARG A 399 -3.54 10.96 -32.36
C ARG A 399 -2.32 10.19 -32.94
N ALA A 400 -1.61 9.39 -32.13
CA ALA A 400 -1.12 8.05 -32.50
C ALA A 400 -0.53 7.23 -31.31
N TYR A 401 -0.53 5.89 -31.50
CA TYR A 401 -0.45 4.79 -30.53
C TYR A 401 0.96 4.34 -30.06
N ILE A 402 0.95 3.69 -28.89
CA ILE A 402 2.03 3.12 -28.05
C ILE A 402 2.71 1.88 -28.66
N ASN A 403 4.01 1.69 -28.39
CA ASN A 403 4.54 0.36 -28.03
C ASN A 403 5.84 0.43 -27.22
N SER A 404 5.96 -0.53 -26.30
CA SER A 404 6.71 -0.54 -25.04
C SER A 404 8.22 -0.85 -25.14
N TYR A 405 8.87 -0.79 -23.97
CA TYR A 405 10.17 -1.34 -23.55
C TYR A 405 11.39 -0.44 -23.64
N VAL A 406 11.64 0.36 -22.59
CA VAL A 406 13.00 0.77 -22.20
C VAL A 406 13.08 0.85 -20.67
N SER A 407 13.52 -0.25 -20.07
CA SER A 407 14.01 -0.29 -18.70
C SER A 407 15.46 0.23 -18.68
N LEU A 408 15.89 0.76 -17.53
CA LEU A 408 17.28 0.99 -17.15
C LEU A 408 17.90 2.37 -17.46
N CYS A 409 17.41 3.44 -16.82
CA CYS A 409 18.24 4.53 -16.30
C CYS A 409 17.37 5.52 -15.52
N ILE A 410 18.00 6.40 -14.74
CA ILE A 410 17.39 7.58 -14.09
C ILE A 410 16.92 7.33 -12.64
N LEU A 411 17.89 7.01 -11.77
CA LEU A 411 17.79 7.23 -10.31
C LEU A 411 18.43 8.56 -9.88
N GLN A 412 18.54 9.52 -10.79
CA GLN A 412 19.15 10.80 -10.51
C GLN A 412 18.34 11.82 -11.25
N VAL A 413 18.03 12.95 -10.61
CA VAL A 413 17.63 14.16 -11.30
C VAL A 413 18.84 14.57 -12.16
N CYS A 414 19.06 13.85 -13.27
CA CYS A 414 20.14 14.06 -14.21
C CYS A 414 19.66 15.17 -15.12
N PHE A 415 19.63 16.39 -14.59
CA PHE A 415 19.95 17.53 -15.41
C PHE A 415 21.41 17.87 -15.13
N SER A 416 22.14 18.27 -16.16
CA SER A 416 23.46 18.87 -15.99
C SER A 416 23.27 20.37 -15.81
N GLY A 417 23.97 20.99 -14.88
CA GLY A 417 23.79 22.41 -14.54
C GLY A 417 23.52 22.63 -13.06
N ARG A 418 23.39 23.90 -12.65
CA ARG A 418 23.07 24.29 -11.26
C ARG A 418 21.89 25.24 -11.26
N ALA A 419 20.95 25.02 -10.36
CA ALA A 419 19.77 25.86 -10.20
C ALA A 419 19.61 26.21 -8.71
N TYR A 420 19.37 27.49 -8.45
CA TYR A 420 19.29 28.05 -7.11
C TYR A 420 17.96 28.77 -6.93
N ILE A 421 17.30 28.55 -5.78
CA ILE A 421 16.08 29.26 -5.39
C ILE A 421 16.35 29.92 -4.04
N ASN A 422 16.25 31.26 -3.97
CA ASN A 422 16.57 32.07 -2.79
C ASN A 422 17.95 31.74 -2.17
N GLY A 423 18.93 31.38 -3.00
CA GLY A 423 20.28 30.99 -2.58
C GLY A 423 20.47 29.50 -2.23
N TYR A 424 19.40 28.71 -2.16
CA TYR A 424 19.44 27.27 -1.89
C TYR A 424 19.63 26.46 -3.18
N ASP A 425 20.47 25.43 -3.15
CA ASP A 425 20.67 24.51 -4.29
C ASP A 425 19.53 23.49 -4.34
N ILE A 426 18.83 23.39 -5.48
CA ILE A 426 17.72 22.46 -5.69
C ILE A 426 18.13 21.00 -5.39
N CYS A 427 19.36 20.61 -5.71
CA CYS A 427 19.81 19.23 -5.52
C CYS A 427 20.05 18.87 -4.05
N GLN A 428 20.25 19.84 -3.16
CA GLN A 428 20.67 19.62 -1.76
C GLN A 428 19.58 20.02 -0.76
N ASP A 429 18.92 21.15 -1.01
CA ASP A 429 18.08 21.85 -0.03
C ASP A 429 16.59 21.87 -0.44
N MET A 430 16.16 20.89 -1.23
CA MET A 430 14.81 20.86 -1.80
C MET A 430 13.70 20.93 -0.74
N ALA A 431 13.94 20.39 0.47
CA ALA A 431 13.01 20.47 1.58
C ALA A 431 12.78 21.93 2.06
N LEU A 432 13.83 22.76 2.11
CA LEU A 432 13.74 24.17 2.49
C LEU A 432 13.08 24.99 1.38
N ILE A 433 13.40 24.70 0.13
CA ILE A 433 12.83 25.37 -1.05
C ILE A 433 11.31 25.19 -1.10
N ARG A 434 10.81 23.97 -0.82
CA ARG A 434 9.37 23.64 -0.83
C ARG A 434 8.54 24.45 0.18
N HIS A 435 9.13 24.94 1.27
CA HIS A 435 8.42 25.83 2.21
C HIS A 435 8.20 27.24 1.65
N SER A 436 8.97 27.65 0.64
CA SER A 436 8.93 29.00 0.06
C SER A 436 8.36 29.05 -1.36
N LEU A 437 8.09 27.89 -1.97
CA LEU A 437 7.64 27.75 -3.35
C LEU A 437 6.30 27.01 -3.43
N GLY A 438 5.27 27.68 -3.95
CA GLY A 438 3.99 27.06 -4.28
C GLY A 438 3.95 26.56 -5.72
N LEU A 439 3.46 25.34 -5.94
CA LEU A 439 3.25 24.77 -7.27
C LEU A 439 1.76 24.56 -7.53
N CYS A 440 1.26 25.08 -8.65
CA CYS A 440 -0.07 24.76 -9.16
C CYS A 440 0.07 23.79 -10.35
N PRO A 441 -0.31 22.51 -10.22
CA PRO A 441 -0.26 21.57 -11.32
C PRO A 441 -1.33 21.85 -12.38
N GLN A 442 -1.18 21.26 -13.58
CA GLN A 442 -2.13 21.42 -14.67
C GLN A 442 -3.47 20.70 -14.42
N HIS A 443 -3.47 19.66 -13.58
CA HIS A 443 -4.71 19.01 -13.15
C HIS A 443 -5.16 19.60 -11.82
N ASP A 444 -6.47 19.76 -11.65
CA ASP A 444 -7.04 20.18 -10.38
C ASP A 444 -6.82 19.07 -9.33
N VAL A 445 -6.19 19.42 -8.21
CA VAL A 445 -5.97 18.52 -7.07
C VAL A 445 -7.04 18.85 -6.03
N LEU A 446 -8.22 18.29 -6.23
CA LEU A 446 -9.36 18.49 -5.35
C LEU A 446 -9.73 17.19 -4.63
N PHE A 447 -9.93 17.29 -3.33
CA PHE A 447 -10.55 16.26 -2.50
C PHE A 447 -12.07 16.46 -2.54
N ASP A 448 -12.79 15.63 -3.29
CA ASP A 448 -14.26 15.76 -3.46
C ASP A 448 -15.06 15.87 -2.15
N ASN A 449 -14.51 15.35 -1.05
CA ASN A 449 -15.16 15.29 0.26
C ASN A 449 -14.83 16.49 1.17
N LEU A 450 -13.94 17.38 0.75
CA LEU A 450 -13.57 18.58 1.52
C LEU A 450 -14.28 19.81 0.97
N THR A 451 -14.74 20.67 1.86
CA THR A 451 -15.25 22.00 1.51
C THR A 451 -14.11 22.90 1.00
N VAL A 452 -14.46 23.99 0.32
CA VAL A 452 -13.47 24.98 -0.17
C VAL A 452 -12.63 25.54 0.99
N ARG A 453 -13.25 25.78 2.15
CA ARG A 453 -12.55 26.27 3.35
C ARG A 453 -11.56 25.24 3.90
N GLU A 454 -11.95 23.97 3.94
CA GLU A 454 -11.07 22.89 4.40
C GLU A 454 -9.89 22.67 3.45
N HIS A 455 -10.10 22.79 2.13
CA HIS A 455 -9.01 22.76 1.16
C HIS A 455 -8.00 23.89 1.39
N LEU A 456 -8.49 25.12 1.57
CA LEU A 456 -7.60 26.25 1.84
C LEU A 456 -6.82 26.03 3.15
N LEU A 457 -7.49 25.59 4.21
CA LEU A 457 -6.82 25.29 5.49
C LEU A 457 -5.79 24.16 5.35
N PHE A 458 -6.12 23.10 4.62
CA PHE A 458 -5.24 21.96 4.39
C PHE A 458 -3.97 22.35 3.61
N TYR A 459 -4.09 23.24 2.62
CA TYR A 459 -2.96 23.68 1.80
C TYR A 459 -2.16 24.86 2.37
N THR A 460 -2.70 25.58 3.36
CA THR A 460 -1.98 26.68 4.03
C THR A 460 -1.12 26.24 5.22
N GLN A 461 -1.25 24.98 5.67
CA GLN A 461 -0.43 24.38 6.72
C GLN A 461 0.83 23.75 6.10
#